data_AF-A0A8C0CCF9-F1
#
_entry.id   AF-A0A8C0CCF9-F1
#
_cell.length_a   1.000
_cell.length_b   1.000
_cell.length_c   1.000
_cell.angle_alpha   90.00
_cell.angle_beta   90.00
_cell.angle_gamma   90.00
#
_symmetry.space_group_name_H-M   'P 1'
#
loop_
_entity.id
_entity.type
_entity.pdbx_description
1 polymer ?
#
loop_
_entity_poly.entity_id
_entity_poly.type
_entity_poly.pdbx_seq_one_letter_code
_entity_poly.pdbx_strand_id
1 'polypeptide(L)'
;DASVLDTGRGMAFYWLNLLAKFGFSNISEIDYSPSAIQLSGSIIEKEVIKKEEDFLNPSTKLSGFHICIDKGTFGAISLNPDNAIEKRKQHVKSLSRTQGWMSEGV
;
A
#
# COMPACT_ATOMS: atom_id res chain seq x y z
N ASP A 1 13.00 11.78 -6.63
CA ASP A 1 11.88 10.92 -7.04
C ASP A 1 10.69 11.04 -6.13
N ALA A 2 9.48 11.01 -6.72
CA ALA A 2 8.26 10.83 -5.96
C ALA A 2 8.29 9.47 -5.26
N SER A 3 7.99 9.45 -3.96
CA SER A 3 7.88 8.22 -3.18
C SER A 3 6.53 7.57 -3.44
N VAL A 4 6.54 6.30 -3.85
CA VAL A 4 5.35 5.54 -4.21
C VAL A 4 5.15 4.39 -3.21
N LEU A 5 3.95 4.27 -2.67
CA LEU A 5 3.52 3.13 -1.86
C LEU A 5 2.49 2.30 -2.61
N ASP A 6 2.68 1.00 -2.62
CA ASP A 6 1.69 0.02 -3.08
C ASP A 6 0.98 -0.63 -1.88
N THR A 7 -0.34 -0.46 -1.78
CA THR A 7 -1.12 -0.87 -0.61
C THR A 7 -1.89 -2.17 -0.88
N GLY A 8 -1.23 -3.32 -0.64
CA GLY A 8 -1.84 -4.63 -0.38
C GLY A 8 -2.63 -5.33 -1.49
N ARG A 9 -2.61 -6.67 -1.42
CA ARG A 9 -3.23 -7.72 -2.27
C ARG A 9 -2.59 -7.94 -3.65
N GLY A 10 -1.71 -8.94 -3.68
CA GLY A 10 -1.55 -10.00 -4.71
C GLY A 10 -1.65 -9.62 -6.19
N MET A 11 -0.60 -9.95 -6.97
CA MET A 11 -0.32 -9.54 -8.38
C MET A 11 0.31 -8.15 -8.55
N ALA A 12 0.59 -7.47 -7.44
CA ALA A 12 1.16 -6.11 -7.39
C ALA A 12 2.56 -6.00 -8.04
N PHE A 13 3.32 -7.10 -8.07
CA PHE A 13 4.70 -7.15 -8.56
C PHE A 13 4.87 -6.74 -10.03
N TYR A 14 3.88 -6.92 -10.90
CA TYR A 14 3.95 -6.46 -12.29
C TYR A 14 3.99 -4.92 -12.38
N TRP A 15 3.19 -4.25 -11.55
CA TRP A 15 3.12 -2.79 -11.52
C TRP A 15 4.37 -2.17 -10.90
N LEU A 16 4.87 -2.77 -9.82
CA LEU A 16 6.13 -2.35 -9.20
C LEU A 16 7.30 -2.46 -10.18
N ASN A 17 7.38 -3.57 -10.92
CA ASN A 17 8.35 -3.73 -12.00
C ASN A 17 8.16 -2.70 -13.12
N LEU A 18 6.91 -2.36 -13.48
CA LEU A 18 6.62 -1.36 -14.50
C LEU A 18 7.07 0.06 -14.07
N LEU A 19 6.72 0.48 -12.86
CA LEU A 19 7.16 1.76 -12.29
C LEU A 19 8.68 1.83 -12.25
N ALA A 20 9.33 0.75 -11.82
CA ALA A 20 10.79 0.68 -11.77
C ALA A 20 11.42 0.69 -13.18
N LYS A 21 10.75 0.19 -14.22
CA LYS A 21 11.17 0.31 -15.64
C LYS A 21 11.01 1.74 -16.17
N PHE A 22 10.00 2.48 -15.70
CA PHE A 22 9.80 3.89 -16.03
C PHE A 22 10.70 4.85 -15.23
N GLY A 23 11.61 4.34 -14.40
CA GLY A 23 12.63 5.14 -13.71
C GLY A 23 12.25 5.56 -12.30
N PHE A 24 11.12 5.09 -11.74
CA PHE A 24 10.84 5.30 -10.32
C PHE A 24 11.79 4.45 -9.47
N SER A 25 12.53 5.10 -8.56
CA SER A 25 13.48 4.41 -7.68
C SER A 25 13.03 4.33 -6.21
N ASN A 26 12.11 5.20 -5.77
CA ASN A 26 11.61 5.23 -4.39
C ASN A 26 10.24 4.55 -4.30
N ILE A 27 10.24 3.23 -4.34
CA ILE A 27 9.02 2.41 -4.33
C ILE A 27 9.02 1.52 -3.10
N SER A 28 7.91 1.56 -2.36
CA SER A 28 7.63 0.67 -1.23
C SER A 28 6.41 -0.19 -1.50
N GLU A 29 6.46 -1.44 -1.05
CA GLU A 29 5.36 -2.40 -1.08
C GLU A 29 5.05 -2.84 0.35
N ILE A 30 3.75 -2.86 0.68
CA ILE A 30 3.27 -3.43 1.92
C ILE A 30 2.21 -4.50 1.68
N ASP A 31 2.20 -5.49 2.56
CA ASP A 31 1.12 -6.46 2.68
C ASP A 31 1.06 -6.95 4.13
N TYR A 32 -0.12 -7.32 4.62
CA TYR A 32 -0.27 -7.89 5.95
C TYR A 32 0.17 -9.36 5.99
N SER A 33 0.28 -10.02 4.84
CA SER A 33 0.68 -11.42 4.70
C SER A 33 2.20 -11.53 4.48
N PRO A 34 2.95 -12.16 5.40
CA PRO A 34 4.37 -12.43 5.22
C PRO A 34 4.65 -13.23 3.93
N SER A 35 3.76 -14.17 3.60
CA SER A 35 3.87 -15.00 2.41
C SER A 35 3.72 -14.18 1.12
N ALA A 36 2.88 -13.14 1.11
CA ALA A 36 2.74 -12.25 -0.04
C ALA A 36 4.01 -11.41 -0.25
N ILE A 37 4.59 -10.89 0.84
CA ILE A 37 5.88 -10.18 0.80
C ILE A 37 6.99 -11.10 0.29
N GLN A 38 7.06 -12.33 0.78
CA GLN A 38 8.05 -13.31 0.35
C GLN A 38 7.90 -13.66 -1.13
N LEU A 39 6.66 -13.88 -1.60
CA LEU A 39 6.38 -14.16 -3.01
C LEU A 39 6.73 -12.98 -3.92
N SER A 40 6.39 -11.75 -3.53
CA SER A 40 6.79 -10.56 -4.29
C SER A 40 8.32 -10.43 -4.34
N GLY A 41 8.99 -10.74 -3.23
CA GLY A 41 10.45 -10.76 -3.12
C GLY A 41 11.14 -11.73 -4.08
N SER A 42 10.51 -12.86 -4.42
CA SER A 42 11.08 -13.82 -5.37
C SER A 42 10.84 -13.47 -6.85
N ILE A 43 9.95 -12.51 -7.13
CA ILE A 43 9.57 -12.13 -8.51
C ILE A 43 10.17 -10.78 -8.94
N ILE A 44 10.32 -9.83 -8.02
CA ILE A 44 10.86 -8.49 -8.33
C ILE A 44 12.38 -8.48 -8.20
N GLU A 45 13.08 -8.30 -9.32
CA GLU A 45 14.56 -8.24 -9.36
C GLU A 45 15.14 -6.88 -8.91
N LYS A 46 14.34 -5.81 -8.93
CA LYS A 46 14.78 -4.45 -8.54
C LYS A 46 14.59 -4.17 -7.05
N GLU A 47 15.39 -3.22 -6.55
CA GLU A 47 15.30 -2.73 -5.18
C GLU A 47 13.95 -2.02 -4.93
N VAL A 48 13.03 -2.76 -4.32
CA VAL A 48 11.76 -2.26 -3.77
C VAL A 48 11.81 -2.53 -2.29
N ILE A 49 11.48 -1.52 -1.47
CA ILE A 49 11.40 -1.67 -0.02
C ILE A 49 10.12 -2.45 0.28
N LYS A 50 10.26 -3.64 0.88
CA LYS A 50 9.11 -4.51 1.21
C LYS A 50 8.92 -4.57 2.71
N LYS A 51 7.69 -4.47 3.18
CA LYS A 51 7.39 -4.50 4.62
C LYS A 51 6.07 -5.19 4.91
N GLU A 52 6.08 -6.08 5.91
CA GLU A 52 4.86 -6.61 6.50
C GLU A 52 4.16 -5.50 7.30
N GLU A 53 2.94 -5.13 6.89
CA GLU A 53 2.20 -4.04 7.50
C GLU A 53 0.70 -4.19 7.24
N ASP A 54 -0.13 -4.04 8.28
CA ASP A 54 -1.58 -3.96 8.14
C ASP A 54 -1.99 -2.53 7.78
N PHE A 55 -2.48 -2.32 6.57
CA PHE A 55 -2.89 -1.00 6.13
C PHE A 55 -4.15 -0.46 6.84
N LEU A 56 -4.96 -1.32 7.48
CA LEU A 56 -6.06 -0.84 8.33
C LEU A 56 -5.56 -0.28 9.66
N ASN A 57 -4.39 -0.74 10.13
CA ASN A 57 -3.75 -0.29 11.36
C ASN A 57 -2.24 -0.07 11.16
N PRO A 58 -1.83 0.87 10.28
CA PRO A 58 -0.43 0.93 9.88
C PRO A 58 0.43 1.49 11.03
N SER A 59 1.69 1.07 11.09
CA SER A 59 2.67 1.68 11.99
C SER A 59 2.82 3.19 11.71
N THR A 60 3.21 3.94 12.73
CA THR A 60 3.48 5.39 12.61
C THR A 60 4.62 5.71 11.65
N LYS A 61 5.45 4.73 11.31
CA LYS A 61 6.56 4.86 10.36
C LYS A 61 6.09 4.85 8.90
N LEU A 62 4.86 4.41 8.61
CA LEU A 62 4.30 4.39 7.26
C LEU A 62 3.66 5.75 6.93
N SER A 63 4.46 6.70 6.46
CA SER A 63 4.02 8.05 6.10
C SER A 63 4.98 8.73 5.11
N GLY A 64 4.56 9.85 4.51
CA GLY A 64 5.41 10.68 3.64
C GLY A 64 5.47 10.24 2.19
N PHE A 65 4.55 9.37 1.76
CA PHE A 65 4.46 8.94 0.37
C PHE A 65 3.77 10.02 -0.47
N HIS A 66 4.25 10.24 -1.69
CA HIS A 66 3.62 11.18 -2.60
C HIS A 66 2.42 10.53 -3.30
N ILE A 67 2.54 9.23 -3.58
CA ILE A 67 1.55 8.45 -4.31
C ILE A 67 1.32 7.16 -3.53
N CYS A 68 0.07 6.89 -3.15
CA CYS A 68 -0.35 5.57 -2.69
C CYS A 68 -1.25 4.95 -3.75
N ILE A 69 -0.99 3.70 -4.10
CA ILE A 69 -1.73 2.96 -5.12
C ILE A 69 -2.57 1.88 -4.42
N ASP A 70 -3.88 2.10 -4.36
CA ASP A 70 -4.84 1.05 -4.00
C ASP A 70 -5.27 0.31 -5.26
N LYS A 71 -5.02 -1.01 -5.31
CA LYS A 71 -5.37 -1.86 -6.46
C LYS A 71 -6.60 -2.73 -6.19
N GLY A 72 -7.56 -2.18 -5.45
CA GLY A 72 -8.78 -2.90 -5.06
C GLY A 72 -8.76 -3.39 -3.62
N THR A 73 -7.79 -2.98 -2.80
CA THR A 73 -7.80 -3.26 -1.36
C THR A 73 -9.01 -2.60 -0.72
N PHE A 74 -9.29 -1.34 -1.04
CA PHE A 74 -10.51 -0.65 -0.62
C PHE A 74 -11.79 -1.37 -1.08
N GLY A 75 -11.85 -1.79 -2.35
CA GLY A 75 -13.00 -2.51 -2.90
C GLY A 75 -13.24 -3.83 -2.16
N ALA A 76 -12.20 -4.59 -1.92
CA ALA A 76 -12.32 -5.88 -1.24
C ALA A 76 -12.49 -5.74 0.29
N ILE A 77 -12.12 -4.62 0.91
CA ILE A 77 -12.59 -4.23 2.27
C ILE A 77 -14.10 -3.94 2.24
N SER A 78 -14.56 -3.27 1.19
CA SER A 78 -15.96 -2.86 1.04
C SER A 78 -16.92 -4.05 0.93
N LEU A 79 -16.42 -5.18 0.41
CA LEU A 79 -17.16 -6.43 0.26
C LEU A 79 -17.03 -7.37 1.48
N ASN A 80 -16.26 -6.98 2.51
CA ASN A 80 -16.11 -7.82 3.70
C ASN A 80 -17.43 -7.84 4.50
N PRO A 81 -18.02 -9.01 4.80
CA PRO A 81 -19.26 -9.07 5.59
C PRO A 81 -19.08 -8.53 7.01
N ASP A 82 -17.85 -8.56 7.54
CA ASP A 82 -17.54 -8.13 8.90
C ASP A 82 -17.12 -6.66 8.92
N ASN A 83 -18.00 -5.81 9.45
CA ASN A 83 -17.71 -4.42 9.80
C ASN A 83 -17.11 -3.59 8.64
N ALA A 84 -17.62 -3.79 7.41
CA ALA A 84 -17.12 -3.13 6.20
C ALA A 84 -17.07 -1.59 6.31
N ILE A 85 -18.09 -1.00 6.96
CA ILE A 85 -18.24 0.45 7.09
C ILE A 85 -17.05 1.03 7.87
N GLU A 86 -16.73 0.46 9.04
CA GLU A 86 -15.63 0.96 9.86
C GLU A 86 -14.27 0.65 9.22
N LYS A 87 -14.10 -0.52 8.60
CA LYS A 87 -12.85 -0.84 7.89
C LYS A 87 -12.60 0.09 6.71
N ARG A 88 -13.63 0.54 6.00
CA ARG A 88 -13.49 1.58 4.95
C ARG A 88 -13.05 2.92 5.54
N LYS A 89 -13.65 3.35 6.66
CA LYS A 89 -13.23 4.58 7.35
C LYS A 89 -11.77 4.50 7.81
N GLN A 90 -11.37 3.36 8.37
CA GLN A 90 -9.99 3.09 8.76
C GLN A 90 -9.05 3.16 7.55
N HIS A 91 -9.39 2.53 6.44
CA HIS A 91 -8.59 2.57 5.22
C HIS A 91 -8.40 4.01 4.70
N VAL A 92 -9.45 4.82 4.64
CA VAL A 92 -9.37 6.23 4.21
C VAL A 92 -8.48 7.04 5.17
N LYS A 93 -8.60 6.80 6.47
CA LYS A 93 -7.76 7.45 7.49
C LYS A 93 -6.28 7.06 7.33
N SER A 94 -6.00 5.79 7.11
CA SER A 94 -4.66 5.28 6.83
C SER A 94 -4.09 5.91 5.56
N LEU A 95 -4.86 5.95 4.46
CA LEU A 95 -4.45 6.58 3.21
C LEU A 95 -4.08 8.05 3.39
N SER A 96 -4.95 8.81 4.05
CA SER A 96 -4.74 10.24 4.32
C SER A 96 -3.44 10.47 5.09
N ARG A 97 -3.23 9.72 6.17
CA ARG A 97 -2.01 9.80 6.97
C ARG A 97 -0.76 9.40 6.17
N THR A 98 -0.88 8.40 5.31
CA THR A 98 0.25 7.81 4.60
C THR A 98 0.71 8.69 3.43
N GLN A 99 -0.22 9.32 2.71
CA GLN A 99 0.08 10.28 1.63
C GLN A 99 0.45 11.69 2.12
N GLY A 100 0.46 11.94 3.43
CA GLY A 100 0.70 13.28 3.98
C GLY A 100 -0.46 14.25 3.74
N TRP A 101 -1.65 13.76 3.41
CA TRP A 101 -2.86 14.59 3.38
C TRP A 101 -3.27 14.88 4.83
N MET A 102 -3.04 16.11 5.29
CA MET A 102 -3.74 16.65 6.45
C MET A 102 -5.22 16.74 6.08
N SER A 103 -6.04 15.88 6.69
CA SER A 103 -7.49 16.07 6.70
C SER A 103 -7.80 17.30 7.56
N GLU A 104 -7.64 18.49 7.02
CA GLU A 104 -8.37 19.64 7.54
C GLU A 104 -9.82 19.50 7.09
N GLY A 105 -10.71 19.27 8.07
CA GLY A 105 -12.14 19.52 7.97
C GLY A 105 -12.95 18.59 7.05
N VAL A 106 -13.54 17.56 7.65
CA VAL A 106 -14.94 17.20 7.36
C VAL A 106 -15.69 17.16 8.68
#